data_AF-A0A0F9XZ71-F1
#
_entry.id   AF-A0A0F9XZ71-F1
#
_cell.length_a   1.000
_cell.length_b   1.000
_cell.length_c   1.000
_cell.angle_alpha   90.00
_cell.angle_beta   90.00
_cell.angle_gamma   90.00
#
_symmetry.space_group_name_H-M   'P 1'
#
loop_
_entity.id
_entity.type
_entity.pdbx_description
1 polymer ?
#
loop_
_entity_poly.entity_id
_entity_poly.type
_entity_poly.pdbx_seq_one_letter_code
_entity_poly.pdbx_strand_id
1 'polypeptide(L)'
;MSIKILTKIIFSNNFVNLDQEINFAFYITKIGIQNKIGINCGGNIAKNFSDILKNSTQDEFIFEITDDPMDINSENLFSGDCPIDNSTEHVALVYESLESRMNRVQNFIQELLNNKDIKNISMDIDALNTFDYQEFETINIKVQDFTKTMIDLFEKHNQFTPTVRINFIK
;
A
#
# COMPACT_ATOMS: atom_id res chain seq x y z
N MET A 1 -7.14 -7.72 -12.19
CA MET A 1 -6.30 -6.53 -11.96
C MET A 1 -5.38 -6.85 -10.79
N SER A 2 -4.15 -6.35 -10.76
CA SER A 2 -3.25 -6.55 -9.64
C SER A 2 -2.64 -5.22 -9.24
N ILE A 3 -2.71 -4.90 -7.96
CA ILE A 3 -2.13 -3.68 -7.40
C ILE A 3 -0.99 -4.08 -6.49
N LYS A 4 0.20 -3.58 -6.77
CA LYS A 4 1.36 -3.73 -5.89
C LYS A 4 1.50 -2.44 -5.09
N ILE A 5 1.56 -2.55 -3.77
CA ILE A 5 1.68 -1.38 -2.90
C ILE A 5 2.90 -1.55 -2.01
N LEU A 6 3.85 -0.64 -2.19
CA LEU A 6 4.96 -0.48 -1.27
C LEU A 6 4.67 0.72 -0.38
N THR A 7 4.73 0.52 0.93
CA THR A 7 4.49 1.55 1.92
C THR A 7 5.78 1.89 2.63
N LYS A 8 6.01 3.19 2.81
CA LYS A 8 7.13 3.74 3.57
C LYS A 8 6.59 4.64 4.67
N ILE A 9 7.01 4.33 5.89
CA ILE A 9 6.74 5.12 7.09
C ILE A 9 8.02 5.87 7.44
N ILE A 10 7.87 7.17 7.71
CA ILE A 10 8.93 8.03 8.25
C ILE A 10 8.57 8.34 9.69
N PHE A 11 9.50 8.09 10.62
CA PHE A 11 9.29 8.39 12.04
C PHE A 11 9.71 9.80 12.41
N SER A 12 9.16 10.29 13.52
CA SER A 12 9.58 11.55 14.13
C SER A 12 10.95 11.43 14.81
N ASN A 13 11.30 10.21 15.26
CA ASN A 13 12.58 9.87 15.88
C ASN A 13 13.08 8.54 15.28
N ASN A 14 14.39 8.40 15.12
CA ASN A 14 14.99 7.17 14.62
C ASN A 14 14.69 5.98 15.54
N PHE A 15 14.63 4.77 14.98
CA PHE A 15 14.74 3.57 15.79
C PHE A 15 16.11 3.58 16.48
N VAL A 16 16.08 3.44 17.80
CA VAL A 16 17.28 3.46 18.64
C VAL A 16 17.93 2.07 18.67
N ASN A 17 17.15 1.01 18.44
CA ASN A 17 17.63 -0.37 18.40
C ASN A 17 16.70 -1.31 17.61
N LEU A 18 17.20 -2.53 17.35
CA LEU A 18 16.50 -3.60 16.64
C LEU A 18 15.20 -4.04 17.33
N ASP A 19 15.15 -4.02 18.67
CA ASP A 19 13.95 -4.43 19.40
C ASP A 19 12.77 -3.50 19.12
N GLN A 20 13.01 -2.19 18.94
CA GLN A 20 11.96 -1.25 18.57
C GLN A 20 11.44 -1.52 17.15
N GLU A 21 12.32 -1.84 16.20
CA GLU A 21 11.96 -2.19 14.84
C GLU A 21 11.12 -3.48 14.80
N ILE A 22 11.53 -4.52 15.55
CA ILE A 22 10.78 -5.78 15.68
C ILE A 22 9.40 -5.53 16.30
N ASN A 23 9.34 -4.78 17.40
CA ASN A 23 8.07 -4.44 18.05
C ASN A 23 7.14 -3.65 17.12
N PHE A 24 7.70 -2.76 16.30
CA PHE A 24 6.94 -2.03 15.31
C PHE A 24 6.44 -2.92 14.17
N ALA A 25 7.23 -3.88 13.71
CA ALA A 25 6.79 -4.89 12.75
C ALA A 25 5.60 -5.70 13.29
N PHE A 26 5.64 -6.11 14.57
CA PHE A 26 4.50 -6.76 15.23
C PHE A 26 3.28 -5.84 15.32
N TYR A 27 3.48 -4.56 15.63
CA TYR A 27 2.42 -3.56 15.68
C TYR A 27 1.72 -3.41 14.33
N ILE A 28 2.47 -3.20 13.24
CA ILE A 28 1.88 -3.07 11.89
C ILE A 28 1.16 -4.36 11.51
N THR A 29 1.77 -5.52 11.74
CA THR A 29 1.16 -6.82 11.40
C THR A 29 -0.16 -7.00 12.14
N LYS A 30 -0.24 -6.61 13.42
CA LYS A 30 -1.48 -6.66 14.19
C LYS A 30 -2.57 -5.77 13.59
N ILE A 31 -2.24 -4.54 13.21
CA ILE A 31 -3.19 -3.61 12.57
C ILE A 31 -3.61 -4.13 11.19
N GLY A 32 -2.67 -4.70 10.44
CA GLY A 32 -2.94 -5.36 9.15
C GLY A 32 -3.97 -6.47 9.30
N ILE A 33 -3.79 -7.37 10.27
CA ILE A 33 -4.75 -8.45 10.58
C ILE A 33 -6.12 -7.87 10.94
N GLN A 34 -6.19 -6.83 11.79
CA GLN A 34 -7.46 -6.19 12.18
C GLN A 34 -8.21 -5.61 10.97
N ASN A 35 -7.46 -5.11 9.98
CA ASN A 35 -8.00 -4.57 8.74
C ASN A 35 -8.05 -5.58 7.58
N LYS A 36 -7.77 -6.87 7.85
CA LYS A 36 -7.75 -7.96 6.85
C LYS A 36 -6.83 -7.65 5.65
N ILE A 37 -5.60 -7.26 5.98
CA ILE A 37 -4.52 -6.91 5.08
C ILE A 37 -3.28 -7.73 5.44
N GLY A 38 -2.64 -8.32 4.44
CA GLY A 38 -1.34 -8.95 4.58
C GLY A 38 -0.20 -7.92 4.56
N ILE A 39 0.85 -8.20 5.34
CA ILE A 39 2.02 -7.31 5.47
C ILE A 39 3.28 -8.14 5.28
N ASN A 40 4.07 -7.77 4.27
CA ASN A 40 5.41 -8.32 4.05
C ASN A 40 6.45 -7.28 4.48
N CYS A 41 7.38 -7.66 5.35
CA CYS A 41 8.46 -6.81 5.82
C CYS A 41 9.83 -7.51 5.74
N GLY A 42 10.91 -6.73 5.66
CA GLY A 42 12.28 -7.24 5.63
C GLY A 42 12.53 -8.22 4.47
N GLY A 43 13.02 -9.42 4.76
CA GLY A 43 13.37 -10.42 3.75
C GLY A 43 12.18 -11.05 3.00
N ASN A 44 10.95 -10.79 3.46
CA ASN A 44 9.73 -11.30 2.84
C ASN A 44 9.12 -10.34 1.82
N ILE A 45 9.64 -9.11 1.71
CA ILE A 45 9.22 -8.16 0.68
C ILE A 45 9.62 -8.70 -0.70
N ALA A 46 8.76 -8.52 -1.69
CA ALA A 46 9.04 -8.95 -3.06
C ALA A 46 10.43 -8.46 -3.55
N LYS A 47 11.20 -9.38 -4.16
CA LYS A 47 12.62 -9.17 -4.49
C LYS A 47 12.88 -7.94 -5.37
N ASN A 48 11.89 -7.58 -6.17
CA ASN A 48 11.91 -6.43 -7.07
C ASN A 48 11.82 -5.07 -6.33
N PHE A 49 11.50 -5.05 -5.04
CA PHE A 49 11.67 -3.89 -4.16
C PHE A 49 13.00 -3.88 -3.40
N SER A 50 13.87 -4.88 -3.59
CA SER A 50 15.11 -5.01 -2.79
C SER A 50 16.07 -3.84 -2.95
N ASP A 51 16.09 -3.17 -4.10
CA ASP A 51 16.93 -1.97 -4.31
C ASP A 51 16.41 -0.75 -3.54
N ILE A 52 15.10 -0.68 -3.26
CA ILE A 52 14.52 0.37 -2.41
C ILE A 52 14.92 0.12 -0.96
N LEU A 53 14.87 -1.14 -0.51
CA LEU A 53 15.28 -1.52 0.84
C LEU A 53 16.77 -1.27 1.09
N LYS A 54 17.63 -1.37 0.06
CA LYS A 54 19.06 -1.03 0.20
C LYS A 54 19.30 0.46 0.45
N ASN A 55 18.37 1.31 0.03
CA ASN A 55 18.49 2.77 0.12
C ASN A 55 17.68 3.36 1.30
N SER A 56 17.05 2.54 2.13
CA SER A 56 16.28 3.02 3.29
C SER A 56 17.20 3.58 4.37
N THR A 57 16.77 4.66 5.01
CA THR A 57 17.47 5.28 6.15
C THR A 57 16.96 4.73 7.49
N GLN A 58 17.67 5.03 8.60
CA GLN A 58 17.33 4.50 9.94
C GLN A 58 16.01 5.04 10.53
N ASP A 59 15.45 6.09 9.93
CA ASP A 59 14.16 6.69 10.27
C ASP A 59 13.02 6.17 9.39
N GLU A 60 13.27 5.13 8.59
CA GLU A 60 12.31 4.58 7.65
C GLU A 60 11.95 3.14 7.99
N PHE A 61 10.65 2.82 7.90
CA PHE A 61 10.18 1.44 7.91
C PHE A 61 9.39 1.19 6.63
N ILE A 62 9.84 0.18 5.87
CA ILE A 62 9.28 -0.16 4.57
C ILE A 62 8.62 -1.53 4.64
N PHE A 63 7.42 -1.63 4.08
CA PHE A 63 6.67 -2.88 3.98
C PHE A 63 5.78 -2.89 2.75
N GLU A 64 5.44 -4.08 2.31
CA GLU A 64 4.50 -4.32 1.21
C GLU A 64 3.13 -4.72 1.80
N ILE A 65 2.06 -4.21 1.17
CA ILE A 65 0.67 -4.55 1.49
C ILE A 65 0.19 -5.62 0.51
N THR A 66 -0.37 -6.71 1.02
CA THR A 66 -0.88 -7.85 0.23
C THR A 66 -2.31 -8.23 0.63
N ASP A 67 -2.99 -9.04 -0.19
CA ASP A 67 -4.35 -9.52 0.10
C ASP A 67 -4.36 -10.75 1.03
N ASP A 68 -3.39 -11.66 0.87
CA ASP A 68 -3.24 -12.84 1.70
C ASP A 68 -1.80 -12.95 2.26
N PRO A 69 -1.58 -12.73 3.57
CA PRO A 69 -0.27 -12.94 4.18
C PRO A 69 0.16 -14.42 4.23
N MET A 70 -0.76 -15.37 3.99
CA MET A 70 -0.49 -16.81 3.97
C MET A 70 -0.11 -17.32 2.58
N ASP A 71 -0.42 -16.59 1.51
CA ASP A 71 0.03 -16.92 0.16
C ASP A 71 1.30 -16.12 -0.16
N ILE A 72 2.45 -16.79 -0.04
CA ILE A 72 3.76 -16.19 -0.38
C ILE A 72 3.86 -15.77 -1.87
N ASN A 73 2.91 -16.19 -2.72
CA ASN A 73 2.81 -15.77 -4.12
C ASN A 73 1.72 -14.71 -4.36
N SER A 74 1.01 -14.27 -3.31
CA SER A 74 0.09 -13.12 -3.33
C SER A 74 0.91 -11.82 -3.35
N GLU A 75 1.66 -11.58 -4.43
CA GLU A 75 2.40 -10.33 -4.66
C GLU A 75 1.48 -9.13 -5.00
N ASN A 76 0.16 -9.34 -4.96
CA ASN A 76 -0.81 -8.44 -5.53
C ASN A 76 -2.01 -8.31 -4.61
N LEU A 77 -2.44 -7.08 -4.37
CA LEU A 77 -3.83 -6.81 -4.02
C LEU A 77 -4.69 -7.02 -5.28
N PHE A 78 -5.77 -7.77 -5.11
CA PHE A 78 -6.90 -7.96 -6.00
C PHE A 78 -6.71 -8.91 -7.18
N SER A 79 -5.74 -9.83 -7.08
CA SER A 79 -5.56 -10.91 -8.06
C SER A 79 -6.86 -11.70 -8.24
N GLY A 80 -7.43 -11.66 -9.46
CA GLY A 80 -8.65 -12.40 -9.82
C GLY A 80 -9.82 -11.56 -10.33
N ASP A 81 -9.90 -10.28 -9.98
CA ASP A 81 -11.06 -9.42 -10.36
C ASP A 81 -10.85 -8.69 -11.69
N CYS A 82 -10.30 -9.38 -12.72
CA CYS A 82 -10.29 -8.82 -14.07
C CYS A 82 -11.56 -9.26 -14.81
N PRO A 83 -12.49 -8.36 -15.16
CA PRO A 83 -13.53 -8.72 -16.10
C PRO A 83 -12.90 -8.94 -17.47
N ILE A 84 -13.13 -10.13 -18.03
CA ILE A 84 -12.90 -10.45 -19.45
C ILE A 84 -14.09 -9.93 -20.29
N ASP A 85 -15.16 -9.45 -19.64
CA ASP A 85 -16.43 -9.08 -20.27
C ASP A 85 -16.94 -7.70 -19.83
N ASN A 86 -17.25 -6.84 -20.80
CA ASN A 86 -17.61 -5.43 -20.63
C ASN A 86 -19.10 -5.21 -20.28
N SER A 87 -19.78 -6.20 -19.71
CA SER A 87 -21.18 -6.04 -19.31
C SER A 87 -21.33 -5.04 -18.15
N THR A 88 -22.36 -4.20 -18.19
CA THR A 88 -22.57 -3.07 -17.27
C THR A 88 -22.76 -3.52 -15.82
N GLU A 89 -23.33 -4.70 -15.59
CA GLU A 89 -23.58 -5.27 -14.27
C GLU A 89 -22.29 -5.80 -13.62
N HIS A 90 -21.39 -6.41 -14.40
CA HIS A 90 -20.09 -6.84 -13.91
C HIS A 90 -19.16 -5.68 -13.55
N VAL A 91 -19.24 -4.58 -14.28
CA VAL A 91 -18.47 -3.36 -13.97
C VAL A 91 -18.84 -2.81 -12.59
N ALA A 92 -20.14 -2.72 -12.26
CA ALA A 92 -20.59 -2.24 -10.96
C ALA A 92 -20.07 -3.09 -9.78
N LEU A 93 -20.11 -4.42 -9.92
CA LEU A 93 -19.60 -5.35 -8.89
C LEU A 93 -18.08 -5.22 -8.68
N VAL A 94 -17.33 -4.95 -9.75
CA VAL A 94 -15.87 -4.70 -9.65
C VAL A 94 -15.60 -3.41 -8.90
N TYR A 95 -16.36 -2.34 -9.14
CA TYR A 95 -16.23 -1.08 -8.39
C TYR A 95 -16.58 -1.24 -6.90
N GLU A 96 -17.68 -1.93 -6.57
CA GLU A 96 -18.05 -2.19 -5.17
C GLU A 96 -16.98 -3.03 -4.44
N SER A 97 -16.42 -4.03 -5.13
CA SER A 97 -15.29 -4.83 -4.61
C SER A 97 -14.06 -3.96 -4.38
N LEU A 98 -13.69 -3.12 -5.37
CA LEU A 98 -12.55 -2.22 -5.28
C LEU A 98 -12.70 -1.20 -4.13
N GLU A 99 -13.88 -0.57 -4.01
CA GLU A 99 -14.19 0.39 -2.95
C GLU A 99 -14.08 -0.26 -1.57
N SER A 100 -14.74 -1.41 -1.38
CA SER A 100 -14.70 -2.17 -0.12
C SER A 100 -13.26 -2.50 0.29
N ARG A 101 -12.42 -2.90 -0.67
CA ARG A 101 -11.04 -3.28 -0.39
C ARG A 101 -10.13 -2.09 -0.16
N MET A 102 -10.30 -1.00 -0.91
CA MET A 102 -9.58 0.25 -0.69
C MET A 102 -9.93 0.87 0.66
N ASN A 103 -11.17 0.71 1.12
CA ASN A 103 -11.57 1.10 2.47
C ASN A 103 -10.81 0.34 3.57
N ARG A 104 -10.45 -0.94 3.37
CA ARG A 104 -9.57 -1.66 4.31
C ARG A 104 -8.20 -0.99 4.41
N VAL A 105 -7.61 -0.64 3.26
CA VAL A 105 -6.30 0.02 3.20
C VAL A 105 -6.39 1.40 3.82
N GLN A 106 -7.44 2.17 3.53
CA GLN A 106 -7.70 3.46 4.16
C GLN A 106 -7.74 3.35 5.69
N ASN A 107 -8.51 2.41 6.23
CA ASN A 107 -8.64 2.21 7.67
C ASN A 107 -7.30 1.79 8.30
N PHE A 108 -6.55 0.91 7.64
CA PHE A 108 -5.21 0.52 8.06
C PHE A 108 -4.26 1.73 8.14
N ILE A 109 -4.19 2.55 7.10
CA ILE A 109 -3.35 3.76 7.09
C ILE A 109 -3.82 4.77 8.15
N GLN A 110 -5.14 4.90 8.34
CA GLN A 110 -5.72 5.79 9.35
C GLN A 110 -5.31 5.37 10.76
N GLU A 111 -5.33 4.06 11.06
CA GLU A 111 -4.86 3.52 12.34
C GLU A 111 -3.35 3.72 12.53
N LEU A 112 -2.55 3.55 11.47
CA LEU A 112 -1.12 3.86 11.53
C LEU A 112 -0.87 5.34 11.84
N LEU A 113 -1.53 6.26 11.14
CA LEU A 113 -1.35 7.71 11.34
C LEU A 113 -1.74 8.20 12.76
N ASN A 114 -2.56 7.44 13.48
CA ASN A 114 -2.88 7.71 14.88
C ASN A 114 -1.69 7.42 15.83
N ASN A 115 -0.67 6.70 15.36
CA ASN A 115 0.58 6.52 16.09
C ASN A 115 1.38 7.84 16.07
N LYS A 116 1.68 8.34 17.27
CA LYS A 116 2.36 9.63 17.48
C LYS A 116 3.80 9.64 16.97
N ASP A 117 4.43 8.48 16.91
CA ASP A 117 5.82 8.34 16.48
C ASP A 117 5.95 8.41 14.96
N ILE A 118 4.86 8.15 14.22
CA ILE A 118 4.83 8.26 12.76
C ILE A 118 4.70 9.73 12.36
N LYS A 119 5.67 10.23 11.60
CA LYS A 119 5.67 11.59 11.05
C LYS A 119 4.90 11.65 9.73
N ASN A 120 5.21 10.73 8.82
CA ASN A 120 4.64 10.68 7.48
C ASN A 120 4.48 9.24 7.00
N ILE A 121 3.51 9.01 6.12
CA ILE A 121 3.34 7.75 5.40
C ILE A 121 3.24 8.07 3.91
N SER A 122 4.00 7.35 3.09
CA SER A 122 3.89 7.38 1.64
C SER A 122 3.63 5.97 1.10
N MET A 123 2.78 5.85 0.09
CA MET A 123 2.50 4.62 -0.61
C MET A 123 2.78 4.76 -2.10
N ASP A 124 3.58 3.84 -2.62
CA ASP A 124 3.85 3.73 -4.05
C ASP A 124 2.97 2.62 -4.61
N ILE A 125 2.06 3.02 -5.50
CA ILE A 125 1.15 2.12 -6.20
C ILE A 125 1.79 1.73 -7.54
N ASP A 126 1.84 0.43 -7.81
CA ASP A 126 2.36 -0.17 -9.04
C ASP A 126 3.77 0.29 -9.44
N ALA A 127 4.62 0.48 -8.42
CA ALA A 127 5.97 1.03 -8.52
C ALA A 127 6.96 0.18 -9.35
N LEU A 128 6.53 -0.99 -9.82
CA LEU A 128 7.37 -1.99 -10.47
C LEU A 128 7.27 -1.96 -12.00
N ASN A 129 6.29 -1.25 -12.55
CA ASN A 129 6.12 -1.08 -13.99
C ASN A 129 6.94 0.09 -14.55
N THR A 130 7.62 0.85 -13.69
CA THR A 130 8.54 1.92 -14.09
C THR A 130 9.99 1.44 -13.99
N PHE A 131 10.67 1.34 -15.14
CA PHE A 131 12.11 1.09 -15.19
C PHE A 131 12.94 2.20 -14.50
N ASP A 132 12.34 3.36 -14.25
CA ASP A 132 12.89 4.46 -13.45
C ASP A 132 11.87 4.88 -12.39
N TYR A 133 12.19 4.62 -11.11
CA TYR A 133 11.41 5.08 -9.93
C TYR A 133 11.36 6.61 -9.76
N GLN A 134 11.80 7.38 -10.76
CA GLN A 134 11.93 8.83 -10.71
C GLN A 134 10.71 9.59 -11.25
N GLU A 135 9.77 8.92 -11.93
CA GLU A 135 8.61 9.56 -12.56
C GLU A 135 7.26 9.11 -11.95
N PHE A 136 7.14 9.12 -10.62
CA PHE A 136 5.81 8.99 -10.01
C PHE A 136 5.05 10.31 -10.11
N GLU A 137 3.83 10.27 -10.66
CA GLU A 137 2.83 11.28 -10.32
C GLU A 137 2.62 11.23 -8.80
N THR A 138 2.99 12.30 -8.11
CA THR A 138 2.92 12.39 -6.65
C THR A 138 1.70 13.18 -6.24
N ILE A 139 0.86 12.57 -5.40
CA ILE A 139 -0.41 13.13 -4.94
C ILE A 139 -0.38 13.23 -3.42
N ASN A 140 -0.77 14.37 -2.87
CA ASN A 140 -0.89 14.57 -1.43
C ASN A 140 -2.37 14.59 -1.05
N ILE A 141 -2.79 13.68 -0.17
CA ILE A 141 -4.21 13.54 0.22
C ILE A 141 -4.36 13.34 1.73
N LYS A 142 -5.52 13.68 2.26
CA LYS A 142 -5.91 13.20 3.59
C LYS A 142 -6.29 11.73 3.49
N VAL A 143 -6.00 10.95 4.53
CA VAL A 143 -6.30 9.52 4.53
C VAL A 143 -7.78 9.22 4.30
N GLN A 144 -8.70 10.05 4.82
CA GLN A 144 -10.14 9.92 4.60
C GLN A 144 -10.58 10.00 3.13
N ASP A 145 -9.75 10.59 2.26
CA ASP A 145 -10.01 10.77 0.83
C ASP A 145 -9.35 9.67 -0.02
N PHE A 146 -8.66 8.71 0.61
CA PHE A 146 -7.88 7.67 -0.08
C PHE A 146 -8.71 6.82 -1.01
N THR A 147 -9.78 6.19 -0.52
CA THR A 147 -10.60 5.28 -1.31
C THR A 147 -11.16 5.98 -2.55
N LYS A 148 -11.71 7.19 -2.36
CA LYS A 148 -12.23 8.00 -3.44
C LYS A 148 -11.15 8.34 -4.47
N THR A 149 -9.99 8.81 -3.99
CA THR A 149 -8.86 9.16 -4.88
C THR A 149 -8.42 7.97 -5.72
N MET A 150 -8.34 6.77 -5.12
CA MET A 150 -7.97 5.57 -5.86
C MET A 150 -9.00 5.23 -6.93
N ILE A 151 -10.30 5.26 -6.61
CA ILE A 151 -11.36 5.01 -7.59
C ILE A 151 -11.28 6.00 -8.76
N ASP A 152 -11.16 7.30 -8.46
CA ASP A 152 -11.05 8.35 -9.47
C ASP A 152 -9.82 8.13 -10.38
N LEU A 153 -8.69 7.68 -9.82
CA LEU A 153 -7.49 7.33 -10.59
C LEU A 153 -7.72 6.09 -11.47
N PHE A 154 -8.36 5.04 -10.94
CA PHE A 154 -8.71 3.87 -11.74
C PHE A 154 -9.60 4.23 -12.93
N GLU A 155 -10.60 5.09 -12.73
CA GLU A 155 -11.46 5.59 -13.81
C GLU A 155 -10.69 6.39 -14.85
N LYS A 156 -9.85 7.33 -14.42
CA LYS A 156 -9.00 8.14 -15.30
C LYS A 156 -8.05 7.29 -16.14
N HIS A 157 -7.58 6.16 -15.60
CA HIS A 157 -6.64 5.25 -16.26
C HIS A 157 -7.33 4.09 -16.99
N ASN A 158 -8.61 4.20 -17.38
CA ASN A 158 -9.35 3.15 -18.08
C ASN A 158 -9.32 1.79 -17.35
N GLN A 159 -9.46 1.80 -16.02
CA GLN A 159 -9.46 0.62 -15.15
C GLN A 159 -8.10 -0.12 -15.08
N PHE A 160 -7.02 0.50 -15.54
CA PHE A 160 -5.67 0.02 -15.27
C PHE A 160 -5.14 0.56 -13.93
N THR A 161 -4.27 -0.21 -13.28
CA THR A 161 -3.59 0.23 -12.07
C THR A 161 -2.69 1.43 -12.39
N PRO A 162 -2.88 2.57 -11.70
CA PRO A 162 -2.05 3.75 -11.93
C PRO A 162 -0.68 3.58 -11.24
N THR A 163 0.38 4.09 -11.86
CA THR A 163 1.69 4.23 -11.20
C THR A 163 1.78 5.59 -10.53
N VAL A 164 1.55 5.64 -9.21
CA VAL A 164 1.45 6.89 -8.44
C VAL A 164 2.09 6.76 -7.07
N ARG A 165 2.61 7.88 -6.55
CA ARG A 165 3.01 8.01 -5.14
C ARG A 165 1.97 8.82 -4.39
N ILE A 166 1.42 8.25 -3.33
CA ILE A 166 0.46 8.90 -2.45
C ILE A 166 1.15 9.25 -1.14
N ASN A 167 1.19 10.53 -0.81
CA ASN A 167 1.64 11.01 0.50
C ASN A 167 0.43 11.39 1.35
N PHE A 168 0.40 10.91 2.58
CA PHE A 168 -0.68 11.22 3.51
C PHE A 168 -0.39 12.47 4.33
N ILE A 169 -1.21 13.50 4.15
CA ILE A 169 -1.21 14.67 5.02
C ILE A 169 -2.05 14.40 6.27
N LYS A 170 -1.50 14.74 7.44
CA LYS A 170 -2.22 14.70 8.73
C LYS A 170 -3.26 15.80 8.84
#